data_AF-A0A371KX84-F1
#
_entry.id   AF-A0A371KX84-F1
#
_cell.length_a   1.000
_cell.length_b   1.000
_cell.length_c   1.000
_cell.angle_alpha   90.00
_cell.angle_beta   90.00
_cell.angle_gamma   90.00
#
_symmetry.space_group_name_H-M   'P 1'
#
loop_
_entity.id
_entity.type
_entity.pdbx_description
1 polymer ?
#
loop_
_entity_poly.entity_id
_entity_poly.type
_entity_poly.pdbx_seq_one_letter_code
_entity_poly.pdbx_strand_id
1 'polypeptide(L)'
;GIITPGEAKLGILPGNIFESGNVGLVSRSGTLTYQVVSNLTDRGIGQTTAIGIGGDPIIGTSFVDALEAFENDPDTHAVVMCGEIGGEDEEQAAKFIAENMDTPVAGFIAGRTAPPGKRMGHAGAIVSGSGTGTAESKIDALNDAG
;
A
#
# COMPACT_ATOMS: atom_id res chain seq x y z
N GLY A 1 0.34 -6.81 9.45
CA GLY A 1 1.68 -7.29 9.86
C GLY A 1 2.68 -6.21 9.53
N ILE A 2 3.76 -6.05 10.30
CA ILE A 2 4.72 -4.95 10.14
C ILE A 2 6.15 -5.45 10.37
N ILE A 3 7.10 -4.88 9.64
CA ILE A 3 8.53 -5.15 9.82
C ILE A 3 9.35 -3.90 9.55
N THR A 4 10.26 -3.61 10.47
CA THR A 4 11.34 -2.62 10.33
C THR A 4 12.63 -3.45 10.28
N PRO A 5 13.28 -3.58 9.11
CA PRO A 5 14.37 -4.53 8.92
C PRO A 5 15.53 -4.25 9.89
N GLY A 6 15.98 -5.29 10.60
CA GLY A 6 17.03 -5.18 11.62
C GLY A 6 16.57 -4.76 13.01
N GLU A 7 15.32 -4.30 13.16
CA GLU A 7 14.82 -3.76 14.43
C GLU A 7 13.68 -4.58 15.03
N ALA A 8 12.56 -4.71 14.30
CA ALA A 8 11.35 -5.32 14.83
C ALA A 8 10.51 -5.99 13.75
N LYS A 9 9.80 -7.06 14.15
CA LYS A 9 8.84 -7.75 13.30
C LYS A 9 7.63 -8.21 14.08
N LEU A 10 6.44 -7.87 13.57
CA LEU A 10 5.16 -8.36 14.08
C LEU A 10 4.34 -9.01 12.97
N GLY A 11 3.95 -10.26 13.18
CA GLY A 11 3.18 -11.08 12.23
C GLY A 11 4.07 -12.03 11.42
N ILE A 12 3.53 -12.48 10.28
CA ILE A 12 4.09 -13.60 9.49
C ILE A 12 4.95 -13.16 8.29
N LEU A 13 5.35 -11.88 8.22
CA LEU A 13 6.22 -11.41 7.14
C LEU A 13 7.56 -12.20 7.16
N PRO A 14 8.06 -12.71 6.02
CA PRO A 14 9.31 -13.47 5.97
C PRO A 14 10.50 -12.52 6.06
N GLY A 15 11.10 -12.35 7.24
CA GLY A 15 12.14 -11.33 7.46
C GLY A 15 13.40 -11.46 6.60
N ASN A 16 13.68 -12.63 6.02
CA ASN A 16 14.88 -12.92 5.24
C ASN A 16 14.90 -12.29 3.84
N ILE A 17 13.79 -11.72 3.37
CA ILE A 17 13.72 -10.99 2.08
C ILE A 17 13.80 -9.48 2.24
N PHE A 18 13.89 -9.00 3.49
CA PHE A 18 13.94 -7.58 3.81
C PHE A 18 15.38 -7.16 4.08
N GLU A 19 15.70 -5.94 3.65
CA GLU A 19 16.97 -5.27 3.92
C GLU A 19 16.68 -3.85 4.37
N SER A 20 17.47 -3.32 5.30
CA SER A 20 17.29 -1.93 5.77
C SER A 20 17.61 -0.96 4.62
N GLY A 21 16.79 0.08 4.47
CA GLY A 21 16.97 1.12 3.47
C GLY A 21 16.03 2.28 3.72
N ASN A 22 15.69 3.01 2.68
CA ASN A 22 15.01 4.30 2.77
C ASN A 22 13.63 4.33 2.07
N VAL A 23 13.03 3.16 1.81
CA VAL A 23 11.71 3.06 1.17
C VAL A 23 10.66 2.53 2.14
N GLY A 24 9.62 3.32 2.41
CA GLY A 24 8.43 2.86 3.11
C GLY A 24 7.57 1.99 2.20
N LEU A 25 6.86 1.00 2.76
CA LEU A 25 5.91 0.20 1.99
C LEU A 25 4.62 -0.05 2.76
N VAL A 26 3.47 0.18 2.11
CA VAL A 26 2.15 -0.16 2.65
C VAL A 26 1.33 -0.94 1.63
N SER A 27 0.66 -2.00 2.06
CA SER A 27 -0.12 -2.88 1.18
C SER A 27 -1.31 -3.53 1.88
N ARG A 28 -2.42 -3.71 1.17
CA ARG A 28 -3.54 -4.56 1.62
C ARG A 28 -3.18 -6.05 1.60
N SER A 29 -2.45 -6.46 0.58
CA SER A 29 -2.12 -7.86 0.31
C SER A 29 -0.76 -8.25 0.90
N GLY A 30 -0.76 -9.25 1.79
CA GLY A 30 0.48 -9.77 2.37
C GLY A 30 1.39 -10.45 1.35
N THR A 31 0.84 -11.20 0.40
CA THR A 31 1.65 -11.85 -0.65
C THR A 31 2.25 -10.84 -1.62
N LEU A 32 1.51 -9.77 -1.93
CA LEU A 32 2.02 -8.67 -2.75
C LEU A 32 3.13 -7.91 -2.00
N THR A 33 3.00 -7.71 -0.69
CA THR A 33 4.09 -7.16 0.13
C THR A 33 5.37 -7.97 -0.05
N TYR A 34 5.31 -9.31 0.04
CA TYR A 34 6.51 -10.15 -0.12
C TYR A 34 7.16 -9.99 -1.49
N GLN A 35 6.34 -9.98 -2.54
CA GLN A 35 6.83 -9.87 -3.91
C GLN A 35 7.45 -8.52 -4.20
N VAL A 36 6.82 -7.44 -3.76
CA VAL A 36 7.34 -6.08 -3.97
C VAL A 36 8.63 -5.88 -3.17
N VAL A 37 8.64 -6.24 -1.89
CA VAL A 37 9.84 -6.19 -1.04
C VAL A 37 10.99 -6.98 -1.66
N SER A 38 10.76 -8.25 -2.01
CA SER A 38 11.82 -9.08 -2.60
C SER A 38 12.38 -8.44 -3.88
N ASN A 39 11.52 -7.91 -4.75
CA ASN A 39 11.96 -7.24 -5.98
C ASN A 39 12.76 -5.96 -5.71
N LEU A 40 12.39 -5.20 -4.68
CA LEU A 40 13.13 -3.99 -4.28
C LEU A 40 14.49 -4.37 -3.69
N THR A 41 14.53 -5.30 -2.74
CA THR A 41 15.76 -5.81 -2.13
C THR A 41 16.73 -6.37 -3.17
N ASP A 42 16.25 -7.18 -4.13
CA ASP A 42 17.08 -7.72 -5.22
C ASP A 42 17.71 -6.63 -6.10
N ARG A 43 17.18 -5.41 -6.06
CA ARG A 43 17.67 -4.22 -6.76
C ARG A 43 18.47 -3.27 -5.86
N GLY A 44 18.76 -3.67 -4.63
CA GLY A 44 19.47 -2.86 -3.63
C GLY A 44 18.63 -1.74 -3.03
N ILE A 45 17.30 -1.86 -3.10
CA ILE A 45 16.36 -0.90 -2.51
C ILE A 45 15.79 -1.53 -1.24
N GLY A 46 16.40 -1.20 -0.10
CA GLY A 46 15.92 -1.63 1.22
C GLY A 46 14.73 -0.82 1.72
N GLN A 47 14.12 -1.28 2.80
CA GLN A 47 12.93 -0.66 3.40
C GLN A 47 13.26 0.01 4.73
N THR A 48 12.62 1.14 5.00
CA THR A 48 12.54 1.66 6.38
C THR A 48 11.62 0.76 7.18
N THR A 49 10.36 0.69 6.76
CA THR A 49 9.32 -0.16 7.34
C THR A 49 8.36 -0.64 6.26
N ALA A 50 7.89 -1.88 6.37
CA ALA A 50 6.85 -2.44 5.51
C ALA A 50 5.62 -2.85 6.34
N ILE A 51 4.44 -2.39 5.92
CA ILE A 51 3.17 -2.54 6.61
C ILE A 51 2.16 -3.26 5.70
N GLY A 52 1.69 -4.42 6.14
CA GLY A 52 0.52 -5.08 5.56
C GLY A 52 -0.73 -4.74 6.38
N ILE A 53 -1.59 -3.86 5.86
CA ILE A 53 -2.81 -3.37 6.54
C ILE A 53 -3.97 -4.38 6.50
N GLY A 54 -3.92 -5.33 5.56
CA GLY A 54 -4.96 -6.35 5.38
C GLY A 54 -6.06 -5.91 4.41
N GLY A 55 -6.80 -6.90 3.89
CA GLY A 55 -7.87 -6.69 2.90
C GLY A 55 -9.29 -6.71 3.49
N ASP A 56 -9.42 -6.74 4.81
CA ASP A 56 -10.72 -6.72 5.49
C ASP A 56 -11.38 -5.33 5.39
N PRO A 57 -12.72 -5.24 5.49
CA PRO A 57 -13.42 -3.96 5.41
C PRO A 57 -13.25 -3.09 6.67
N ILE A 58 -12.83 -3.67 7.79
CA ILE A 58 -12.54 -2.96 9.03
C ILE A 58 -11.12 -3.34 9.43
N ILE A 59 -10.24 -2.35 9.39
CA ILE A 59 -8.80 -2.50 9.65
C ILE A 59 -8.38 -1.59 10.80
N GLY A 60 -7.28 -1.94 11.47
CA GLY A 60 -6.74 -1.15 12.58
C GLY A 60 -5.83 0.00 12.14
N THR A 61 -5.23 -0.10 10.95
CA THR A 61 -4.34 0.91 10.36
C THR A 61 -4.74 1.07 8.91
N SER A 62 -5.07 2.28 8.50
CA SER A 62 -5.45 2.62 7.13
C SER A 62 -4.22 2.96 6.27
N PHE A 63 -4.43 3.20 4.97
CA PHE A 63 -3.39 3.77 4.13
C PHE A 63 -2.96 5.16 4.60
N VAL A 64 -3.91 6.01 4.98
CA VAL A 64 -3.64 7.37 5.46
C VAL A 64 -2.77 7.34 6.72
N ASP A 65 -3.09 6.47 7.69
CA ASP A 65 -2.28 6.35 8.91
C ASP A 65 -0.84 5.92 8.60
N ALA A 66 -0.66 4.99 7.66
CA ALA A 66 0.67 4.54 7.24
C ALA A 66 1.44 5.61 6.47
N LEU A 67 0.77 6.32 5.57
CA LEU A 67 1.36 7.41 4.79
C LEU A 67 1.78 8.59 5.66
N GLU A 68 0.95 8.97 6.64
CA GLU A 68 1.29 9.98 7.63
C GLU A 68 2.51 9.54 8.47
N ALA A 69 2.58 8.27 8.86
CA ALA A 69 3.74 7.75 9.59
C ALA A 69 5.02 7.79 8.74
N PHE A 70 4.94 7.49 7.45
CA PHE A 70 6.08 7.56 6.53
C PHE A 70 6.53 9.00 6.26
N GLU A 71 5.59 9.93 6.07
CA GLU A 71 5.92 11.35 5.87
C GLU A 71 6.64 11.94 7.09
N ASN A 72 6.28 11.49 8.30
CA ASN A 72 6.92 11.92 9.54
C ASN A 72 8.23 11.18 9.86
N ASP A 73 8.61 10.18 9.06
CA ASP A 73 9.85 9.43 9.24
C ASP A 73 10.97 10.03 8.36
N PRO A 74 11.97 10.72 8.94
CA PRO A 74 13.01 11.38 8.17
C PRO A 74 13.91 10.41 7.39
N ASP A 75 13.91 9.11 7.72
CA ASP A 75 14.66 8.10 6.99
C ASP A 75 13.88 7.53 5.79
N THR A 76 12.59 7.82 5.68
CA THR A 76 11.76 7.41 4.56
C THR A 76 11.83 8.44 3.43
N HIS A 77 12.50 8.09 2.33
CA HIS A 77 12.73 8.98 1.19
C HIS A 77 11.75 8.77 0.03
N ALA A 78 11.04 7.63 0.03
CA ALA A 78 9.99 7.31 -0.93
C ALA A 78 9.06 6.25 -0.33
N VAL A 79 7.82 6.18 -0.79
CA VAL A 79 6.84 5.18 -0.36
C VAL A 79 6.34 4.37 -1.54
N VAL A 80 6.20 3.06 -1.35
CA VAL A 80 5.47 2.18 -2.27
C VAL A 80 4.12 1.83 -1.66
N MET A 81 3.04 2.19 -2.35
CA MET A 81 1.67 1.92 -1.94
C MET A 81 1.04 0.88 -2.87
N CYS A 82 0.61 -0.25 -2.31
CA CYS A 82 -0.02 -1.35 -3.05
C CYS A 82 -1.48 -1.53 -2.61
N GLY A 83 -2.39 -0.97 -3.41
CA GLY A 83 -3.83 -1.09 -3.25
C GLY A 83 -4.47 -2.18 -4.11
N GLU A 84 -5.80 -2.27 -4.01
CA GLU A 84 -6.63 -3.15 -4.82
C GLU A 84 -8.01 -2.54 -5.09
N ILE A 85 -8.81 -3.16 -5.96
CA ILE A 85 -10.20 -2.73 -6.19
C ILE A 85 -11.11 -2.86 -4.95
N GLY A 86 -12.16 -2.05 -4.90
CA GLY A 86 -13.20 -2.08 -3.88
C GLY A 86 -12.91 -1.17 -2.67
N GLY A 87 -13.95 -0.57 -2.11
CA GLY A 87 -13.80 0.52 -1.14
C GLY A 87 -13.17 1.77 -1.75
N GLU A 88 -12.94 2.79 -0.91
CA GLU A 88 -12.46 4.12 -1.34
C GLU A 88 -11.14 4.52 -0.64
N ASP A 89 -10.48 3.56 0.03
CA ASP A 89 -9.31 3.82 0.88
C ASP A 89 -8.14 4.40 0.06
N GLU A 90 -7.96 3.95 -1.18
CA GLU A 90 -6.92 4.43 -2.09
C GLU A 90 -7.22 5.82 -2.65
N GLU A 91 -8.48 6.14 -2.96
CA GLU A 91 -8.86 7.51 -3.33
C GLU A 91 -8.67 8.49 -2.16
N GLN A 92 -8.96 8.04 -0.92
CA GLN A 92 -8.66 8.83 0.28
C GLN A 92 -7.17 9.01 0.50
N ALA A 93 -6.37 7.96 0.26
CA ALA A 93 -4.92 8.04 0.30
C ALA A 93 -4.38 9.01 -0.76
N ALA A 94 -4.91 8.98 -2.00
CA ALA A 94 -4.54 9.91 -3.05
C ALA A 94 -4.80 11.37 -2.64
N LYS A 95 -5.97 11.64 -2.03
CA LYS A 95 -6.26 12.97 -1.49
C LYS A 95 -5.24 13.38 -0.41
N PHE A 96 -4.91 12.46 0.51
CA PHE A 96 -3.94 12.75 1.56
C PHE A 96 -2.55 13.06 0.98
N ILE A 97 -2.09 12.28 0.00
CA ILE A 97 -0.82 12.48 -0.69
C ILE A 97 -0.76 13.89 -1.28
N ALA A 98 -1.79 14.28 -2.05
CA ALA A 98 -1.84 15.59 -2.70
C ALA A 98 -1.84 16.78 -1.72
N GLU A 99 -2.46 16.60 -0.55
CA GLU A 99 -2.64 17.68 0.43
C GLU A 99 -1.53 17.76 1.49
N ASN A 100 -0.83 16.65 1.77
CA ASN A 100 -0.01 16.54 3.00
C ASN A 100 1.36 15.87 2.82
N MET A 101 1.72 15.34 1.65
CA MET A 101 2.99 14.63 1.49
C MET A 101 3.94 15.35 0.53
N ASP A 102 5.17 15.55 0.98
CA ASP A 102 6.30 15.86 0.10
C ASP A 102 7.06 14.59 -0.31
N THR A 103 6.97 13.52 0.48
CA THR A 103 7.62 12.23 0.18
C THR A 103 6.99 11.58 -1.06
N PRO A 104 7.78 11.24 -2.09
CA PRO A 104 7.24 10.69 -3.33
C PRO A 104 6.62 9.31 -3.12
N VAL A 105 5.44 9.08 -3.71
CA VAL A 105 4.70 7.83 -3.60
C VAL A 105 4.57 7.14 -4.96
N ALA A 106 4.98 5.88 -5.03
CA ALA A 106 4.73 5.01 -6.17
C ALA A 106 3.52 4.09 -5.88
N GLY A 107 2.42 4.29 -6.60
CA GLY A 107 1.19 3.54 -6.44
C GLY A 107 1.03 2.35 -7.39
N PHE A 108 0.46 1.25 -6.89
CA PHE A 108 0.02 0.11 -7.68
C PHE A 108 -1.38 -0.35 -7.25
N ILE A 109 -2.30 -0.51 -8.21
CA ILE A 109 -3.67 -1.00 -7.96
C ILE A 109 -3.87 -2.36 -8.60
N ALA A 110 -4.06 -3.39 -7.78
CA ALA A 110 -4.41 -4.73 -8.24
C ALA A 110 -5.88 -4.83 -8.68
N GLY A 111 -6.20 -5.78 -9.57
CA GLY A 111 -7.59 -6.13 -9.91
C GLY A 111 -8.19 -5.41 -11.13
N ARG A 112 -7.37 -4.77 -11.97
CA ARG A 112 -7.82 -4.06 -13.19
C ARG A 112 -8.68 -4.89 -14.15
N THR A 113 -8.47 -6.20 -14.21
CA THR A 113 -9.21 -7.12 -15.09
C THR A 113 -10.36 -7.85 -14.38
N ALA A 114 -10.74 -7.40 -13.18
CA ALA A 114 -11.80 -8.03 -12.42
C ALA A 114 -13.16 -7.83 -13.10
N PRO A 115 -13.99 -8.89 -13.24
CA PRO A 115 -15.31 -8.74 -13.81
C PRO A 115 -16.25 -7.97 -12.86
N PRO A 116 -17.14 -7.13 -13.39
CA PRO A 116 -18.13 -6.41 -12.59
C PRO A 116 -18.96 -7.35 -11.72
N GLY A 117 -19.28 -6.91 -10.49
CA GLY A 117 -20.15 -7.65 -9.57
C GLY A 117 -19.54 -8.92 -8.96
N LYS A 118 -18.26 -9.23 -9.20
CA LYS A 118 -17.57 -10.30 -8.48
C LYS A 118 -16.82 -9.78 -7.27
N ARG A 119 -17.02 -10.49 -6.15
CA ARG A 119 -16.16 -10.37 -4.96
C ARG A 119 -14.83 -11.07 -5.21
N MET A 120 -13.71 -10.38 -4.97
CA MET A 120 -12.37 -10.97 -5.02
C MET A 120 -11.99 -11.61 -3.68
N GLY A 121 -10.79 -12.18 -3.59
CA GLY A 121 -10.35 -12.94 -2.42
C GLY A 121 -10.32 -12.15 -1.11
N HIS A 122 -10.02 -10.85 -1.17
CA HIS A 122 -10.11 -9.97 0.01
C HIS A 122 -11.55 -9.55 0.28
N ALA A 123 -11.92 -9.56 1.56
CA ALA A 123 -13.30 -9.37 1.99
C ALA A 123 -13.86 -7.99 1.63
N GLY A 124 -13.02 -6.95 1.53
CA GLY A 124 -13.38 -5.57 1.17
C GLY A 124 -13.40 -5.26 -0.33
N ALA A 125 -13.01 -6.20 -1.19
CA ALA A 125 -12.94 -5.98 -2.64
C ALA A 125 -14.34 -6.08 -3.31
N ILE A 126 -15.21 -5.13 -2.98
CA ILE A 126 -16.54 -4.93 -3.59
C ILE A 126 -16.54 -3.57 -4.30
N VAL A 127 -16.70 -3.60 -5.62
CA VAL A 127 -16.82 -2.39 -6.43
C VAL A 127 -18.27 -1.90 -6.35
N SER A 128 -18.49 -0.72 -5.77
CA SER A 128 -19.80 -0.08 -5.74
C SER A 128 -20.17 0.45 -7.13
N GLY A 129 -21.47 0.44 -7.45
CA GLY A 129 -21.98 1.00 -8.72
C GLY A 129 -21.91 2.53 -8.82
N SER A 130 -21.27 3.20 -7.86
CA SER A 130 -21.11 4.66 -7.77
C SER A 130 -20.05 5.23 -8.71
N GLY A 131 -19.22 4.38 -9.33
CA GLY A 131 -18.07 4.78 -10.16
C GLY A 131 -16.78 4.96 -9.36
N THR A 132 -16.85 4.98 -8.03
CA THR A 132 -15.71 4.95 -7.10
C THR A 132 -15.35 3.50 -6.73
N GLY A 133 -14.11 3.28 -6.28
CA GLY A 133 -13.61 1.97 -5.88
C GLY A 133 -13.27 1.02 -7.04
N THR A 134 -13.32 1.50 -8.27
CA THR A 134 -12.82 0.76 -9.44
C THR A 134 -11.30 0.84 -9.51
N ALA A 135 -10.66 -0.04 -10.28
CA ALA A 135 -9.22 0.09 -10.51
C ALA A 135 -8.88 1.39 -11.24
N GLU A 136 -9.73 1.79 -12.19
CA GLU A 136 -9.56 3.00 -12.99
C GLU A 136 -9.68 4.25 -12.13
N SER A 137 -10.77 4.38 -11.35
CA SER A 137 -10.97 5.54 -10.44
C SER A 137 -9.81 5.73 -9.46
N LYS A 138 -9.27 4.63 -8.91
CA LYS A 138 -8.13 4.66 -7.99
C LYS A 138 -6.84 5.08 -8.66
N ILE A 139 -6.58 4.56 -9.87
CA ILE A 139 -5.39 4.91 -10.65
C ILE A 139 -5.45 6.38 -11.05
N ASP A 140 -6.61 6.85 -11.52
CA ASP A 140 -6.80 8.25 -11.91
C ASP A 140 -6.61 9.18 -10.71
N ALA A 141 -7.22 8.86 -9.57
CA ALA A 141 -7.04 9.64 -8.34
C ALA A 141 -5.57 9.71 -7.90
N LEU A 142 -4.83 8.60 -7.97
CA LEU A 142 -3.41 8.58 -7.61
C LEU A 142 -2.56 9.39 -8.60
N ASN A 143 -2.80 9.30 -9.90
CA ASN A 143 -2.06 10.10 -10.89
C ASN A 143 -2.38 11.60 -10.77
N ASP A 144 -3.60 11.96 -10.40
CA ASP A 144 -3.99 13.35 -10.17
C ASP A 144 -3.34 13.93 -8.90
N ALA A 145 -2.88 13.08 -7.97
CA ALA A 145 -2.20 13.45 -6.74
C ALA A 145 -0.70 13.73 -6.90
N GLY A 146 -0.08 13.32 -8.02
CA GLY A 146 1.35 13.49 -8.32
C GLY A 146 2.06 12.19 -8.68
#